data_AF-A0A439V636-F1
#
_entry.id   AF-A0A439V636-F1
#
_cell.length_a   1.000
_cell.length_b   1.000
_cell.length_c   1.000
_cell.angle_alpha   90.00
_cell.angle_beta   90.00
_cell.angle_gamma   90.00
#
_symmetry.space_group_name_H-M   'P 1'
#
loop_
_entity.id
_entity.type
_entity.pdbx_description
1 polymer ?
#
loop_
_entity_poly.entity_id
_entity_poly.type
_entity_poly.pdbx_seq_one_letter_code
_entity_poly.pdbx_strand_id
1 'polypeptide(L)'
;MFLTAYLVQRGSAESKDPDKDAPEDEDPALHRRDPNAPWAVRRGGWVARLYSHSLGMASLIIFMATFVMHLWQSTRHAAEQAAQHNQPGETILSHLSSGQFWFESFQNWQSEFLSTGALVLLAIWLRERGSPESKPVAAPDEKTGH
;
A
#
# COMPACT_ATOMS: atom_id res chain seq x y z
N MET A 1 -13.13 -3.61 -14.63
CA MET A 1 -13.04 -3.24 -13.19
C MET A 1 -12.84 -1.74 -13.00
N PHE A 2 -11.97 -1.07 -13.77
CA PHE A 2 -11.81 0.40 -13.69
C PHE A 2 -13.07 1.21 -14.05
N LEU A 3 -13.86 0.74 -15.01
CA LEU A 3 -15.07 1.44 -15.44
C LEU A 3 -16.17 1.45 -14.36
N THR A 4 -16.28 0.38 -13.58
CA THR A 4 -17.26 0.26 -12.50
C THR A 4 -16.87 1.10 -11.28
N ALA A 5 -15.57 1.16 -10.94
CA ALA A 5 -15.07 2.04 -9.88
C ALA A 5 -15.32 3.53 -10.23
N TYR A 6 -15.05 3.92 -11.48
CA TYR A 6 -15.26 5.29 -11.96
C TYR A 6 -16.73 5.74 -11.88
N LEU A 7 -17.67 4.84 -12.17
CA LEU A 7 -19.11 5.13 -12.13
C LEU A 7 -19.67 5.20 -10.70
N VAL A 8 -19.17 4.36 -9.78
CA VAL A 8 -19.56 4.39 -8.37
C VAL A 8 -19.02 5.64 -7.66
N GLN A 9 -17.81 6.09 -8.01
CA GLN A 9 -17.21 7.28 -7.42
C GLN A 9 -17.92 8.58 -7.82
N ARG A 10 -18.49 8.64 -9.03
CA ARG A 10 -19.24 9.81 -9.53
C ARG A 10 -20.67 9.93 -9.01
N GLY A 11 -21.21 8.85 -8.42
CA GLY A 11 -22.58 8.80 -7.90
C GLY A 11 -22.67 8.74 -6.37
N SER A 12 -21.55 8.62 -5.66
CA SER A 12 -21.52 8.58 -4.19
C SER A 12 -21.58 9.99 -3.61
N ALA A 13 -22.42 10.20 -2.59
CA ALA A 13 -22.48 11.44 -1.81
C ALA A 13 -21.17 11.75 -1.04
N GLU A 14 -20.19 10.85 -1.11
CA GLU A 14 -18.83 10.98 -0.59
C GLU A 14 -17.82 11.41 -1.67
N SER A 15 -18.28 11.89 -2.83
CA SER A 15 -17.41 12.53 -3.81
C SER A 15 -16.84 13.81 -3.20
N LYS A 16 -15.58 13.75 -2.77
CA LYS A 16 -14.79 14.94 -2.41
C LYS A 16 -14.85 15.89 -3.61
N ASP A 17 -15.40 17.08 -3.37
CA ASP A 17 -15.59 18.13 -4.35
C ASP A 17 -14.21 18.45 -4.97
N PRO A 18 -13.96 18.18 -6.26
CA PRO A 18 -12.64 18.36 -6.86
C PRO A 18 -12.21 19.82 -6.98
N ASP A 19 -13.12 20.75 -6.64
CA ASP A 19 -12.95 22.20 -6.65
C ASP A 19 -12.82 22.81 -5.24
N LYS A 20 -12.79 21.96 -4.19
CA LYS A 20 -12.49 22.39 -2.82
C LYS A 20 -11.06 22.01 -2.48
N ASP A 21 -10.25 23.00 -2.18
CA ASP A 21 -8.92 22.83 -1.59
C ASP A 21 -9.04 21.93 -0.35
N ALA A 22 -8.62 20.68 -0.49
CA ALA A 22 -8.56 19.77 0.64
C ALA A 22 -7.42 20.24 1.56
N PRO A 23 -7.61 20.32 2.89
CA PRO A 23 -6.52 20.67 3.81
C PRO A 23 -5.36 19.66 3.79
N GLU A 24 -5.54 18.51 3.13
CA GLU A 24 -4.52 17.49 2.87
C GLU A 24 -3.65 17.80 1.64
N ASP A 25 -4.12 18.62 0.70
CA ASP A 25 -3.40 19.06 -0.50
C ASP A 25 -2.66 20.40 -0.30
N GLU A 26 -2.75 21.00 0.89
CA GLU A 26 -1.98 22.20 1.23
C GLU A 26 -0.48 21.88 1.33
N ASP A 27 0.35 22.68 0.64
CA ASP A 27 1.80 22.52 0.64
C ASP A 27 2.33 22.46 2.08
N PRO A 28 3.04 21.38 2.49
CA PRO A 28 3.67 21.27 3.81
C PRO A 28 4.59 22.45 4.14
N ALA A 29 5.03 23.22 3.13
CA ALA A 29 5.76 24.47 3.32
C ALA A 29 4.95 25.60 3.98
N LEU A 30 3.62 25.61 3.84
CA LEU A 30 2.71 26.62 4.43
C LEU A 30 2.58 26.45 5.95
N HIS A 31 2.74 25.22 6.46
CA HIS A 31 2.64 24.89 7.89
C HIS A 31 3.98 25.00 8.65
N ARG A 32 5.03 25.57 8.04
CA ARG A 32 6.36 25.75 8.67
C ARG A 32 6.35 26.48 10.01
N ARG A 33 5.35 27.32 10.25
CA ARG A 33 5.20 28.14 11.47
C ARG A 33 4.28 27.53 12.52
N ASP A 34 3.69 26.37 12.27
CA ASP A 34 2.83 25.69 13.22
C ASP A 34 3.66 25.06 14.36
N PRO A 35 3.41 25.40 15.64
CA PRO A 35 4.11 24.82 16.79
C PRO A 35 3.99 23.30 16.89
N ASN A 36 2.90 22.71 16.36
CA ASN A 36 2.63 21.28 16.42
C ASN A 36 3.17 20.47 15.23
N ALA A 37 3.84 21.12 14.26
CA ALA A 37 4.38 20.43 13.10
C ALA A 37 5.61 19.55 13.45
N PRO A 38 5.75 18.35 12.85
CA PRO A 38 6.93 17.50 13.03
C PRO A 38 8.24 18.25 12.77
N TRP A 39 9.30 17.94 13.52
CA TRP A 39 10.57 18.67 13.46
C TRP A 39 11.17 18.75 12.05
N ALA A 40 10.91 17.75 11.20
CA ALA A 40 11.35 17.70 9.81
C ALA A 40 10.68 18.77 8.93
N VAL A 41 9.41 19.10 9.16
CA VAL A 41 8.65 20.16 8.45
C VAL A 41 9.12 21.54 8.91
N ARG A 42 9.39 21.69 10.22
CA ARG A 42 9.88 22.94 10.83
C ARG A 42 11.30 23.33 10.39
N ARG A 43 12.17 22.36 10.08
CA ARG A 43 13.53 22.61 9.55
C ARG A 43 13.51 23.14 8.12
N GLY A 44 12.46 22.82 7.35
CA GLY A 44 12.28 23.27 5.97
C GLY A 44 13.31 22.74 4.98
N GLY A 45 13.11 23.07 3.70
CA GLY A 45 14.03 22.76 2.61
C GLY A 45 14.05 21.30 2.16
N TRP A 46 15.24 20.81 1.81
CA TRP A 46 15.45 19.46 1.28
C TRP A 46 15.17 18.36 2.32
N VAL A 47 15.27 18.65 3.62
CA VAL A 47 14.97 17.69 4.70
C VAL A 47 13.48 17.39 4.77
N ALA A 48 12.62 18.42 4.64
CA ALA A 48 11.18 18.23 4.60
C ALA A 48 10.75 17.44 3.33
N ARG A 49 11.42 17.69 2.19
CA ARG A 49 11.18 16.98 0.93
C ARG A 49 11.69 15.53 0.96
N LEU A 50 12.84 15.30 1.61
CA LEU A 50 13.35 13.95 1.82
C LEU A 50 12.46 13.19 2.80
N TYR A 51 11.92 13.84 3.84
CA TYR A 51 10.95 13.24 4.77
C TYR A 51 9.60 12.95 4.10
N SER A 52 9.12 13.84 3.22
CA SER A 52 7.89 13.59 2.45
C SER A 52 8.02 12.43 1.46
N HIS A 53 9.25 12.14 1.00
CA HIS A 53 9.54 11.03 0.09
C HIS A 53 10.35 9.88 0.73
N SER A 54 10.63 9.93 2.05
CA SER A 54 11.54 8.97 2.70
C SER A 54 10.92 7.60 2.77
N LEU A 55 9.60 7.54 2.95
CA LEU A 55 8.85 6.28 2.92
C LEU A 55 8.99 5.62 1.53
N GLY A 56 8.78 6.37 0.45
CA GLY A 56 8.93 5.86 -0.91
C GLY A 56 10.35 5.40 -1.23
N MET A 57 11.37 6.15 -0.81
CA MET A 57 12.77 5.76 -0.98
C MET A 57 13.14 4.52 -0.17
N ALA A 58 12.70 4.44 1.09
CA ALA A 58 12.93 3.27 1.94
C ALA A 58 12.25 2.02 1.34
N SER A 59 10.99 2.14 0.91
CA SER A 59 10.28 1.07 0.20
C SER A 59 10.98 0.65 -1.08
N LEU A 60 11.51 1.59 -1.87
CA LEU A 60 12.26 1.27 -3.09
C LEU A 60 13.57 0.53 -2.80
N ILE A 61 14.32 0.95 -1.76
CA ILE A 61 15.56 0.27 -1.37
C ILE A 61 15.27 -1.16 -0.91
N ILE A 62 14.27 -1.33 -0.05
CA ILE A 62 13.85 -2.66 0.43
C ILE A 62 13.38 -3.50 -0.76
N PHE A 63 12.54 -2.94 -1.63
CA PHE A 63 12.08 -3.60 -2.86
C PHE A 63 13.26 -4.05 -3.72
N MET A 64 14.25 -3.19 -3.96
CA MET A 64 15.40 -3.57 -4.77
C MET A 64 16.24 -4.66 -4.11
N ALA A 65 16.45 -4.58 -2.80
CA ALA A 65 17.18 -5.60 -2.06
C ALA A 65 16.46 -6.96 -2.11
N THR A 66 15.15 -6.98 -1.88
CA THR A 66 14.35 -8.22 -1.94
C THR A 66 14.24 -8.74 -3.37
N PHE A 67 14.14 -7.86 -4.37
CA PHE A 67 14.10 -8.23 -5.78
C PHE A 67 15.41 -8.90 -6.23
N VAL A 68 16.56 -8.35 -5.85
CA VAL A 68 17.87 -8.96 -6.15
C VAL A 68 18.04 -10.31 -5.43
N MET A 69 17.62 -10.41 -4.16
CA MET A 69 17.61 -11.69 -3.45
C MET A 69 16.71 -12.71 -4.13
N HIS A 70 15.52 -12.31 -4.57
CA HIS A 70 14.58 -13.18 -5.27
C HIS A 70 15.18 -13.69 -6.59
N LEU A 71 15.76 -12.79 -7.40
CA LEU A 71 16.44 -13.16 -8.64
C LEU A 71 17.59 -14.14 -8.39
N TRP A 72 18.42 -13.88 -7.38
CA TRP A 72 19.54 -14.77 -7.05
C TRP A 72 19.08 -16.14 -6.55
N GLN A 73 18.04 -16.19 -5.72
CA GLN A 73 17.51 -17.45 -5.22
C GLN A 73 16.82 -18.26 -6.33
N SER A 74 16.03 -17.59 -7.18
CA SER A 74 15.33 -18.22 -8.30
C SER A 74 16.31 -18.74 -9.36
N THR A 75 17.36 -17.98 -9.71
CA THR A 75 18.44 -18.44 -10.61
C THR A 75 19.18 -19.65 -10.07
N ARG A 76 19.52 -19.64 -8.78
CA ARG A 76 20.18 -20.78 -8.13
C ARG A 76 19.29 -22.03 -8.18
N HIS A 77 17.99 -21.86 -7.90
CA HIS A 77 17.05 -22.96 -7.97
C HIS A 77 16.93 -23.54 -9.39
N ALA A 78 16.86 -22.69 -10.40
CA ALA A 78 16.87 -23.11 -11.80
C ALA A 78 18.16 -23.85 -12.18
N ALA A 79 19.32 -23.39 -11.71
CA ALA A 79 20.59 -24.06 -11.93
C ALA A 79 20.67 -25.44 -11.25
N GLU A 80 20.14 -25.58 -10.03
CA GLU A 80 20.04 -26.85 -9.32
C GLU A 80 19.14 -27.85 -10.08
N GLN A 81 18.01 -27.38 -10.63
CA GLN A 81 17.14 -28.20 -11.47
C GLN A 81 17.81 -28.62 -12.79
N ALA A 82 18.53 -27.70 -13.46
CA ALA A 82 19.27 -28.00 -14.68
C ALA A 82 20.34 -29.08 -14.42
N ALA A 83 21.06 -28.99 -13.31
CA ALA A 83 22.06 -29.98 -12.92
C ALA A 83 21.46 -31.39 -12.74
N GLN A 84 20.27 -31.50 -12.16
CA GLN A 84 19.56 -32.79 -12.02
C GLN A 84 19.18 -33.41 -13.37
N HIS A 85 18.98 -32.58 -14.40
CA HIS A 85 18.63 -33.00 -15.75
C HIS A 85 19.84 -33.07 -16.70
N ASN A 86 21.08 -32.95 -16.17
CA ASN A 86 22.32 -32.87 -16.95
C ASN A 86 22.32 -31.75 -18.01
N GLN A 87 21.65 -30.64 -17.71
CA GLN A 87 21.61 -29.44 -18.55
C GLN A 87 22.58 -28.36 -18.02
N PRO A 88 23.11 -27.50 -18.89
CA PRO A 88 23.90 -26.36 -18.45
C PRO A 88 23.05 -25.39 -17.63
N GLY A 89 23.59 -24.91 -16.50
CA GLY A 89 22.90 -23.94 -15.64
C GLY A 89 22.71 -22.59 -16.33
N GLU A 90 21.57 -21.94 -16.10
CA GLU A 90 21.28 -20.62 -16.65
C GLU A 90 22.07 -19.52 -15.95
N THR A 91 22.44 -18.49 -16.71
CA THR A 91 23.05 -17.28 -16.17
C THR A 91 21.98 -16.37 -15.54
N ILE A 92 22.39 -15.50 -14.60
CA ILE A 92 21.46 -14.56 -13.94
C ILE A 92 20.73 -13.68 -14.96
N LEU A 93 21.42 -13.23 -16.01
CA LEU A 93 20.83 -12.37 -17.03
C LEU A 93 19.83 -13.14 -17.92
N SER A 94 20.13 -14.39 -18.26
CA SER A 94 19.20 -15.28 -18.98
C SER A 94 17.91 -15.45 -18.18
N HIS A 95 18.03 -15.80 -16.90
CA HIS A 95 16.90 -16.05 -16.03
C HIS A 95 16.04 -14.81 -15.80
N LEU A 96 16.64 -13.62 -15.67
CA LEU A 96 15.89 -12.36 -15.54
C LEU A 96 15.00 -12.06 -16.76
N SER A 97 15.43 -12.49 -17.95
CA SER A 97 14.65 -12.38 -19.19
C SER A 97 13.71 -13.57 -19.43
N SER A 98 13.79 -14.61 -18.60
CA SER A 98 12.97 -15.82 -18.72
C SER A 98 11.52 -15.58 -18.32
N GLY A 99 10.59 -16.29 -18.97
CA GLY A 99 9.19 -16.30 -18.56
C GLY A 99 8.99 -16.92 -17.17
N GLN A 100 9.85 -17.86 -16.77
CA GLN A 100 9.78 -18.55 -15.48
C GLN A 100 9.97 -17.59 -14.31
N PHE A 101 11.00 -16.74 -14.35
CA PHE A 101 11.24 -15.73 -13.31
C PHE A 101 10.06 -14.78 -13.14
N TRP A 102 9.52 -14.28 -14.26
CA TRP A 102 8.36 -13.39 -14.23
C TRP A 102 7.11 -14.10 -13.77
N PHE A 103 6.90 -15.36 -14.16
CA PHE A 103 5.79 -16.17 -13.67
C PHE A 103 5.84 -16.36 -12.15
N GLU A 104 6.99 -16.75 -11.60
CA GLU A 104 7.21 -16.85 -10.15
C GLU A 104 6.96 -15.51 -9.44
N SER A 105 7.47 -14.42 -10.01
CA SER A 105 7.26 -13.06 -9.49
C SER A 105 5.78 -12.66 -9.47
N PHE A 106 5.07 -12.91 -10.58
CA PHE A 106 3.64 -12.60 -10.70
C PHE A 106 2.78 -13.48 -9.80
N GLN A 107 3.13 -14.76 -9.62
CA GLN A 107 2.43 -15.64 -8.68
C GLN A 107 2.62 -15.18 -7.24
N ASN A 108 3.82 -14.74 -6.85
CA ASN A 108 4.07 -14.18 -5.54
C ASN A 108 3.17 -12.96 -5.29
N TRP A 109 3.13 -12.01 -6.23
CA TRP A 109 2.26 -10.83 -6.12
C TRP A 109 0.77 -11.20 -6.12
N GLN A 110 0.35 -12.15 -6.96
CA GLN A 110 -1.03 -12.64 -6.99
C GLN A 110 -1.44 -13.21 -5.62
N SER A 111 -0.57 -14.02 -5.00
CA SER A 111 -0.82 -14.61 -3.70
C SER A 111 -0.96 -13.54 -2.61
N GLU A 112 -0.14 -12.50 -2.66
CA GLU A 112 -0.18 -11.38 -1.72
C GLU A 112 -1.48 -10.55 -1.85
N PHE A 113 -1.94 -10.28 -3.07
CA PHE A 113 -3.24 -9.64 -3.29
C PHE A 113 -4.40 -10.51 -2.82
N LEU A 114 -4.34 -11.81 -3.06
CA LEU A 114 -5.35 -12.75 -2.60
C LEU A 114 -5.39 -12.81 -1.06
N SER A 115 -4.24 -12.87 -0.41
CA SER A 115 -4.12 -12.87 1.06
C SER A 115 -4.65 -11.56 1.66
N THR A 116 -4.23 -10.41 1.12
CA THR A 116 -4.72 -9.10 1.56
C THR A 116 -6.22 -8.97 1.37
N GLY A 117 -6.74 -9.39 0.22
CA GLY A 117 -8.18 -9.41 -0.05
C GLY A 117 -8.93 -10.34 0.91
N ALA A 118 -8.41 -11.53 1.19
CA ALA A 118 -9.00 -12.47 2.15
C ALA A 118 -9.02 -11.89 3.57
N LEU A 119 -7.95 -11.19 3.99
CA LEU A 119 -7.90 -10.51 5.28
C LEU A 119 -8.93 -9.38 5.38
N VAL A 120 -9.09 -8.58 4.33
CA VAL A 120 -10.12 -7.52 4.27
C VAL A 120 -11.53 -8.12 4.35
N LEU A 121 -11.81 -9.18 3.57
CA LEU A 121 -13.11 -9.87 3.61
C LEU A 121 -13.39 -10.50 4.98
N LEU A 122 -12.39 -11.14 5.58
CA LEU A 122 -12.50 -11.70 6.92
C LEU A 122 -12.76 -10.61 7.97
N ALA A 123 -12.09 -9.46 7.87
CA ALA A 123 -12.30 -8.32 8.76
C ALA A 123 -13.72 -7.75 8.61
N ILE A 124 -14.25 -7.62 7.38
CA ILE A 124 -15.63 -7.20 7.13
C ILE A 124 -16.61 -8.20 7.76
N TRP A 125 -16.45 -9.50 7.48
CA TRP A 125 -17.31 -10.54 8.01
C TRP A 125 -17.29 -10.61 9.55
N LEU A 126 -16.12 -10.48 10.18
CA LEU A 126 -15.98 -10.48 11.63
C LEU A 126 -16.60 -9.21 12.25
N ARG A 127 -16.47 -8.06 11.57
CA ARG A 127 -17.13 -6.80 11.97
C ARG A 127 -18.65 -6.88 11.83
N GLU A 128 -19.16 -7.49 10.77
CA GLU A 128 -20.60 -7.74 10.59
C GLU A 128 -21.16 -8.65 11.69
N ARG A 129 -20.43 -9.72 12.06
CA ARG A 129 -20.82 -10.58 13.20
C ARG A 129 -20.67 -9.91 14.56
N GLY A 130 -19.84 -8.87 14.67
CA GLY A 130 -19.66 -8.05 15.86
C GLY A 130 -20.72 -6.95 16.06
N SER A 131 -21.69 -6.81 15.15
CA SER A 131 -22.73 -5.76 15.23
C SER A 131 -24.16 -6.31 15.31
N PRO A 132 -24.67 -6.54 16.53
CA PRO A 132 -26.13 -6.53 16.78
C PRO A 132 -26.64 -5.37 17.66
N GLU A 133 -25.81 -4.48 18.23
CA GLU A 133 -26.26 -3.56 19.31
C GLU A 133 -25.41 -2.27 19.40
N SER A 134 -25.24 -1.48 18.32
CA SER A 134 -24.88 -0.06 18.50
C SER A 134 -26.17 0.74 18.64
N LYS A 135 -26.72 0.74 19.87
CA LYS A 135 -27.81 1.59 20.33
C LYS A 135 -27.69 3.03 19.76
N PRO A 136 -28.77 3.68 19.31
CA PRO A 136 -28.73 5.09 18.96
C PRO A 136 -28.55 5.91 20.25
N VAL A 137 -27.31 6.30 20.58
CA VAL A 137 -27.03 7.22 21.71
C VAL A 137 -27.09 8.66 21.20
N ALA A 138 -28.30 9.06 20.77
CA ALA A 138 -28.67 10.44 20.54
C ALA A 138 -30.10 10.65 21.08
N ALA A 139 -30.27 10.42 22.38
CA ALA A 139 -31.35 11.02 23.15
C ALA A 139 -30.75 12.24 23.88
N PRO A 140 -31.26 13.46 23.66
CA PRO A 140 -30.78 14.64 24.37
C PRO A 140 -31.43 14.70 25.75
N ASP A 141 -30.72 14.27 26.79
CA ASP A 141 -31.12 14.51 28.18
C ASP A 141 -30.30 15.65 28.79
N GLU A 142 -30.50 16.86 28.26
CA GLU A 142 -30.22 18.10 28.99
C GLU A 142 -31.48 18.96 28.98
N LYS A 143 -32.28 18.85 30.04
CA LYS A 143 -32.94 19.96 30.77
C LYS A 143 -33.96 19.42 31.79
N THR A 144 -33.51 19.26 33.02
CA THR A 144 -34.37 19.47 34.20
C THR A 144 -33.65 20.44 35.14
N GLY A 145 -33.90 21.72 34.89
CA GLY A 145 -33.81 22.76 35.91
C GLY A 145 -35.23 23.18 36.25
N HIS A 146 -35.64 22.96 37.51
CA HIS A 146 -36.44 23.80 38.40
C HIS A 146 -36.95 22.98 39.57
#